data_AF-A0A3D0WWL8-F1
#
_entry.id   AF-A0A3D0WWL8-F1
#
_cell.length_a   1.000
_cell.length_b   1.000
_cell.length_c   1.000
_cell.angle_alpha   90.00
_cell.angle_beta   90.00
_cell.angle_gamma   90.00
#
_symmetry.space_group_name_H-M   'P 1'
#
loop_
_entity.id
_entity.type
_entity.pdbx_description
1 polymer ?
#
loop_
_entity_poly.entity_id
_entity_poly.type
_entity_poly.pdbx_seq_one_letter_code
_entity_poly.pdbx_strand_id
1 'polypeptide(L)' 'MVLQADAHRAVVCDGRRRSLEHPKKKNLKHLAATDTLLPESSLATNRGIRRALAAFRSGGPFSRRGG' A
#
# COMPACT_ATOMS: atom_id res chain seq x y z
N MET A 1 0.71 -0.36 -0.56
CA MET A 1 1.59 -0.60 -1.73
C MET A 1 1.43 -2.04 -2.22
N VAL A 2 2.00 -2.35 -3.39
CA VAL A 2 2.16 -3.71 -3.92
C VAL A 2 3.61 -4.15 -3.72
N LEU A 3 3.83 -5.35 -3.16
CA LEU A 3 5.15 -5.97 -2.99
C LEU A 3 5.50 -6.93 -4.14
N GLN A 4 4.47 -7.59 -4.68
CA GLN A 4 4.57 -8.53 -5.79
C GLN A 4 3.23 -8.56 -6.52
N ALA A 5 3.25 -8.76 -7.83
CA ALA A 5 2.07 -9.00 -8.63
C ALA A 5 2.29 -10.16 -9.60
N ASP A 6 1.22 -10.89 -9.89
CA ASP A 6 1.11 -11.89 -10.94
C ASP A 6 -0.09 -11.55 -11.85
N ALA A 7 -0.44 -12.44 -12.78
CA ALA A 7 -1.52 -12.22 -13.76
C ALA A 7 -2.91 -11.97 -13.15
N HIS A 8 -3.15 -12.38 -11.89
CA HIS A 8 -4.49 -12.33 -11.29
C HIS A 8 -4.51 -11.72 -9.89
N ARG A 9 -3.37 -11.63 -9.21
CA ARG A 9 -3.28 -11.22 -7.81
C ARG A 9 -2.10 -10.30 -7.58
N ALA A 10 -2.22 -9.50 -6.53
CA ALA A 10 -1.10 -8.76 -5.97
C ALA A 10 -1.03 -8.96 -4.46
N VAL A 11 0.20 -8.94 -3.94
CA VAL A 11 0.50 -8.93 -2.52
C VAL A 11 0.63 -7.49 -2.07
N VAL A 12 -0.23 -7.04 -1.17
CA VAL A 12 -0.28 -5.66 -0.69
C VAL A 12 0.13 -5.53 0.78
N CYS A 13 0.83 -4.44 1.07
CA CYS A 13 1.36 -4.09 2.39
C CYS A 13 1.11 -2.61 2.70
N ASP A 14 0.78 -2.29 3.95
CA ASP A 14 0.63 -0.93 4.48
C ASP A 14 1.51 -0.66 5.71
N GLY A 15 2.28 -1.65 6.18
CA GLY A 15 3.18 -1.53 7.32
C GLY A 15 2.47 -1.35 8.67
N ARG A 16 1.15 -1.55 8.73
CA ARG A 16 0.34 -1.47 9.96
C ARG A 16 -0.59 -2.67 10.09
N ARG A 17 -1.75 -2.65 9.41
CA ARG A 17 -2.72 -3.77 9.47
C ARG A 17 -2.23 -4.91 8.59
N ARG A 18 -1.57 -4.59 7.48
CA ARG A 18 -0.93 -5.52 6.54
C ARG A 18 0.56 -5.25 6.60
N SER A 19 1.23 -5.86 7.56
CA SER A 19 2.67 -5.71 7.75
C SER A 19 3.46 -6.52 6.71
N LEU A 20 4.78 -6.36 6.67
CA LEU A 20 5.68 -7.16 5.82
C LEU A 20 5.59 -8.66 6.13
N GLU A 21 5.41 -8.99 7.41
CA GLU A 21 5.29 -10.36 7.90
C GLU A 21 3.89 -10.94 7.63
N HIS A 22 2.87 -10.06 7.56
CA HIS A 22 1.47 -10.45 7.35
C HIS A 22 0.82 -9.66 6.19
N PRO A 23 1.32 -9.80 4.96
CA PRO A 23 0.80 -9.07 3.82
C PRO A 23 -0.55 -9.64 3.36
N LYS A 24 -1.34 -8.84 2.62
CA LYS A 24 -2.63 -9.29 2.08
C LYS A 24 -2.51 -9.67 0.61
N LYS A 25 -3.02 -10.84 0.22
CA LYS A 25 -3.28 -11.16 -1.19
C LYS A 25 -4.60 -10.50 -1.63
N LYS A 26 -4.58 -9.70 -2.70
CA LYS A 26 -5.78 -9.10 -3.32
C LYS A 26 -5.88 -9.55 -4.78
N ASN A 27 -7.09 -9.82 -5.24
CA ASN A 27 -7.33 -9.99 -6.67
C ASN A 27 -7.19 -8.63 -7.38
N LEU A 28 -6.55 -8.61 -8.55
CA LEU A 28 -6.30 -7.39 -9.32
C LEU A 28 -7.59 -6.62 -9.64
N LYS A 29 -8.73 -7.31 -9.84
CA LYS A 29 -10.04 -6.67 -10.11
C LYS A 29 -10.52 -5.72 -9.01
N HIS A 30 -9.93 -5.81 -7.82
CA HIS A 30 -10.26 -4.92 -6.70
C HIS A 30 -9.22 -3.80 -6.54
N LEU A 31 -8.09 -3.83 -7.23
CA LEU A 31 -7.06 -2.80 -7.18
C LEU A 31 -7.35 -1.71 -8.23
N ALA A 32 -6.92 -0.50 -7.92
CA ALA A 32 -6.76 0.56 -8.89
C ALA A 32 -5.27 0.88 -8.99
N ALA A 33 -4.73 0.92 -10.21
CA ALA A 33 -3.36 1.31 -10.44
C ALA A 33 -3.15 2.79 -10.05
N THR A 34 -1.95 3.12 -9.61
CA THR A 34 -1.55 4.48 -9.26
C THR A 34 -0.25 4.81 -9.96
N ASP A 35 -0.09 6.04 -10.45
CA ASP A 35 1.14 6.51 -11.11
C ASP A 35 2.23 6.93 -10.12
N THR A 36 2.25 6.32 -8.94
CA THR A 36 3.23 6.62 -7.89
C THR A 36 4.09 5.39 -7.61
N LEU A 37 5.40 5.59 -7.73
CA LEU A 37 6.42 4.63 -7.32
C LEU A 37 7.05 5.10 -6.01
N LEU A 38 7.23 4.17 -5.07
CA LEU A 38 7.91 4.44 -3.80
C LEU A 38 9.35 3.93 -3.89
N PRO A 39 10.32 4.65 -3.28
CA PRO A 39 11.72 4.21 -3.29
C PRO A 39 11.90 2.92 -2.48
N GLU A 40 12.71 2.00 -3.00
CA GLU A 40 12.97 0.68 -2.41
C GLU A 40 13.48 0.75 -0.96
N SER A 41 14.27 1.78 -0.63
CA SER A 41 14.78 2.02 0.73
C SER A 41 13.67 2.18 1.79
N SER A 42 12.50 2.66 1.39
CA SER A 42 11.34 2.77 2.28
C SER A 42 10.61 1.45 2.51
N LEU A 43 10.93 0.41 1.72
CA LEU A 43 10.21 -0.86 1.70
C LEU A 43 10.78 -1.90 2.67
N ALA A 44 11.96 -1.64 3.24
CA ALA A 44 12.66 -2.59 4.12
C ALA A 44 12.00 -2.80 5.48
N THR A 45 11.23 -1.84 5.99
CA THR A 45 10.61 -1.94 7.34
C THR A 45 9.17 -1.42 7.37
N ASN A 46 8.35 -2.00 8.23
CA ASN A 46 6.98 -1.53 8.49
C ASN A 46 6.92 -0.02 8.85
N ARG A 47 7.95 0.51 9.53
CA ARG A 47 8.04 1.94 9.84
C ARG A 47 8.35 2.78 8.60
N GLY A 48 9.28 2.35 7.74
CA GLY A 48 9.60 3.01 6.47
C GLY A 48 8.38 3.08 5.57
N ILE A 49 7.66 1.97 5.44
CA ILE A 49 6.43 1.86 4.66
C ILE A 49 5.38 2.85 5.14
N ARG A 50 5.11 2.91 6.45
CA ARG A 50 4.12 3.84 7.00
C ARG A 50 4.49 5.30 6.74
N ARG A 51 5.78 5.64 6.79
CA ARG A 51 6.27 6.98 6.49
C ARG A 51 6.08 7.33 5.02
N ALA A 52 6.49 6.45 4.11
CA ALA A 52 6.31 6.66 2.68
C ALA A 52 4.83 6.78 2.29
N LEU A 53 3.95 5.99 2.91
CA LEU A 53 2.51 6.05 2.66
C LEU A 53 1.81 7.23 3.35
N ALA A 54 2.43 7.90 4.32
CA ALA A 54 1.80 8.95 5.12
C ALA A 54 1.33 10.13 4.26
N ALA A 55 2.11 10.52 3.25
CA ALA A 55 1.79 11.62 2.33
C ALA A 55 0.48 11.39 1.55
N PHE A 56 0.06 10.14 1.36
CA PHE A 56 -1.12 9.78 0.57
C PHE A 56 -2.39 9.58 1.41
N ARG A 57 -2.30 9.67 2.74
CA ARG A 57 -3.44 9.38 3.65
C ARG A 57 -4.42 10.54 3.78
N SER A 58 -4.04 11.75 3.40
CA SER A 58 -4.77 12.99 3.68
C SER A 58 -5.44 13.65 2.46
N GLY A 59 -5.33 13.08 1.24
CA GLY A 59 -5.78 13.78 0.02
C GLY A 59 -6.49 12.94 -1.04
N GLY A 60 -6.92 11.71 -0.73
CA GLY A 60 -7.60 10.86 -1.71
C GLY A 60 -9.11 11.12 -1.79
N PRO A 61 -9.80 10.80 -2.91
CA PRO A 61 -11.27 10.90 -2.99
C PRO A 61 -12.01 10.03 -1.95
N PHE A 62 -11.28 9.10 -1.31
CA PHE A 62 -11.77 8.25 -0.22
C PHE A 62 -11.36 8.72 1.19
N SER A 63 -10.61 9.82 1.34
CA SER A 63 -10.42 10.47 2.64
C SER A 63 -11.71 11.22 3.00
N ARG A 64 -12.73 10.46 3.39
CA ARG A 64 -13.97 11.06 3.91
C ARG A 64 -13.66 11.77 5.22
N ARG A 65 -14.00 13.07 5.21
CA ARG A 65 -14.35 13.87 6.39
C ARG A 65 -15.24 13.05 7.34
N GLY A 66 -14.93 13.13 8.62
CA GLY A 66 -15.74 12.66 9.73
C GLY A 66 -14.85 12.74 10.97
N GLY A 67 -15.20 13.44 12.04
CA GLY A 67 -16.50 13.95 12.50
C GLY A 67 -16.39 13.95 14.02
#